data_AF-A0A392T725-F1
#
_entry.id   AF-A0A392T725-F1
#
_cell.length_a   1.000
_cell.length_b   1.000
_cell.length_c   1.000
_cell.angle_alpha   90.00
_cell.angle_beta   90.00
_cell.angle_gamma   90.00
#
_symmetry.space_group_name_H-M   'P 1'
#
loop_
_entity.id
_entity.type
_entity.pdbx_description
1 polymer ?
#
loop_
_entity_poly.entity_id
_entity_poly.type
_entity_poly.pdbx_seq_one_letter_code
_entity_poly.pdbx_strand_id
1 'polypeptide(L)'
;LFKVDFEKAYDSVDWGYLDAVMGIMSFPALWRKWMKECVCTATASVLVNGSPTDEFPLERGLRQGDSLSPFMFLLVAEGLHVLMEAMVENHF
;
A
#
# COMPACT_ATOMS: atom_id res chain seq x y z
N LEU A 1 2.35 -2.71 -28.41
CA LEU A 1 1.69 -2.37 -27.13
C LEU A 1 2.49 -3.02 -26.02
N PHE A 2 3.10 -2.24 -25.13
CA PHE A 2 3.77 -2.76 -23.95
C PHE A 2 2.78 -2.71 -22.78
N LYS A 3 2.56 -3.84 -22.11
CA LYS A 3 1.64 -3.95 -20.96
C LYS A 3 2.44 -4.40 -19.75
N VAL A 4 2.30 -3.64 -18.67
CA VAL A 4 2.85 -3.96 -17.35
C VAL A 4 1.68 -4.14 -16.38
N ASP A 5 1.86 -4.99 -15.38
CA ASP A 5 0.89 -5.24 -14.32
C ASP A 5 1.61 -5.24 -12.97
N PHE A 6 0.86 -5.00 -11.89
CA PHE A 6 1.39 -5.02 -10.53
C PHE A 6 1.28 -6.43 -9.95
N GLU A 7 2.42 -7.03 -9.60
CA GLU A 7 2.40 -8.28 -8.86
C GLU A 7 1.80 -8.04 -7.47
N LYS A 8 0.71 -8.77 -7.16
CA LYS A 8 0.01 -8.71 -5.88
C LYS A 8 -0.25 -7.27 -5.44
N ALA A 9 -0.88 -6.48 -6.32
CA ALA A 9 -1.03 -5.03 -6.20
C ALA A 9 -1.35 -4.50 -4.80
N TYR A 10 -2.26 -5.16 -4.07
CA TYR A 10 -2.62 -4.78 -2.71
C TYR A 10 -1.61 -5.27 -1.68
N ASP A 11 -1.12 -6.51 -1.80
CA ASP A 11 -0.25 -7.15 -0.80
C ASP A 11 1.20 -6.62 -0.85
N SER A 12 1.58 -5.92 -1.92
CA SER A 12 2.93 -5.41 -2.14
C SER A 12 3.13 -3.93 -1.73
N VAL A 13 2.05 -3.23 -1.35
CA VAL A 13 2.11 -1.81 -0.93
C VAL A 13 2.96 -1.65 0.33
N ASP A 14 4.03 -0.86 0.24
CA ASP A 14 4.82 -0.44 1.39
C ASP A 14 4.13 0.69 2.18
N TRP A 15 4.01 0.52 3.49
CA TRP A 15 3.31 1.48 4.35
C TRP A 15 4.09 2.78 4.56
N GLY A 16 5.43 2.72 4.56
CA GLY A 16 6.27 3.90 4.67
C GLY A 16 6.16 4.77 3.41
N TYR A 17 6.16 4.14 2.24
CA TYR A 17 5.93 4.79 0.97
C TYR A 17 4.55 5.44 0.90
N LEU A 18 3.49 4.73 1.30
CA LEU A 18 2.13 5.29 1.36
C LEU A 18 2.06 6.54 2.26
N ASP A 19 2.64 6.50 3.46
CA ASP A 19 2.66 7.66 4.36
C ASP A 19 3.48 8.83 3.78
N ALA A 20 4.58 8.53 3.09
CA ALA A 20 5.40 9.54 2.40
C ALA A 20 4.61 10.23 1.27
N VAL A 21 3.92 9.47 0.41
CA VAL A 21 3.07 10.01 -0.66
C VAL A 21 1.95 10.87 -0.09
N MET A 22 1.26 10.39 0.95
CA MET A 22 0.24 11.18 1.64
C MET A 22 0.81 12.47 2.25
N GLY A 23 2.03 12.42 2.76
CA GLY A 23 2.75 13.59 3.27
C GLY A 23 3.04 14.62 2.18
N ILE A 24 3.51 14.18 1.01
CA ILE A 24 3.77 15.03 -0.15
C ILE A 24 2.47 15.67 -0.67
N MET A 25 1.38 14.90 -0.70
CA MET A 25 0.04 15.39 -1.05
C MET A 25 -0.62 16.26 0.04
N SER A 26 0.12 16.64 1.08
CA SER A 26 -0.33 17.54 2.15
C SER A 26 -1.52 17.03 2.96
N PHE A 27 -1.65 15.71 3.12
CA PHE A 27 -2.66 15.15 4.03
C PHE A 27 -2.35 15.53 5.49
N PRO A 28 -3.38 15.89 6.29
CA PRO A 28 -3.18 16.23 7.69
C PRO A 28 -2.50 15.11 8.49
N ALA A 29 -1.61 15.47 9.41
CA ALA A 29 -0.88 14.50 10.23
C ALA A 29 -1.79 13.54 11.00
N LEU A 30 -2.93 14.05 11.50
CA LEU A 30 -3.93 13.22 12.18
C LEU A 30 -4.54 12.16 11.24
N TRP A 31 -4.85 12.55 10.00
CA TRP A 31 -5.40 11.64 9.01
C TRP A 31 -4.39 10.54 8.64
N ARG A 32 -3.14 10.92 8.40
CA ARG A 32 -2.05 9.96 8.12
C ARG A 32 -1.86 8.98 9.27
N LYS A 33 -1.93 9.47 10.53
CA LYS A 33 -1.88 8.61 11.71
C LYS A 33 -3.02 7.58 11.71
N TRP A 34 -4.26 7.99 11.43
CA TRP A 34 -5.39 7.05 11.34
C TRP A 34 -5.18 6.00 10.26
N MET A 35 -4.76 6.41 9.05
CA MET A 35 -4.49 5.46 7.97
C MET A 35 -3.38 4.47 8.34
N LYS A 36 -2.32 4.94 8.99
CA LYS A 36 -1.24 4.08 9.50
C LYS A 36 -1.75 3.05 10.50
N GLU A 37 -2.57 3.45 11.47
CA GLU A 37 -3.18 2.50 12.41
C GLU A 37 -4.09 1.49 11.70
N CYS A 38 -4.84 1.91 10.68
CA CYS A 38 -5.71 1.01 9.90
C CYS A 38 -4.92 -0.06 9.13
N VAL A 39 -3.74 0.25 8.61
CA VAL A 39 -2.94 -0.71 7.81
C VAL A 39 -1.97 -1.52 8.65
N CYS A 40 -1.33 -0.93 9.67
CA CYS A 40 -0.24 -1.58 10.42
C CYS A 40 -0.70 -2.54 11.52
N THR A 41 -1.98 -2.54 11.89
CA THR A 41 -2.50 -3.38 12.99
C THR A 41 -3.02 -4.73 12.52
N ALA A 42 -2.95 -5.01 11.22
CA ALA A 42 -3.45 -6.25 10.64
C ALA A 42 -2.56 -7.45 10.99
N THR A 43 -3.19 -8.53 11.43
CA THR A 43 -2.58 -9.86 11.61
C THR A 43 -3.19 -10.85 10.60
N ALA A 44 -2.46 -11.93 10.33
CA ALA A 44 -2.92 -13.04 9.50
C ALA A 44 -2.54 -14.38 10.13
N SER A 45 -3.27 -15.43 9.77
CA SER A 45 -2.92 -16.82 10.06
C SER A 45 -3.03 -17.64 8.78
N VAL A 46 -2.30 -18.75 8.71
CA VAL A 46 -2.38 -19.70 7.60
C VAL A 46 -3.28 -20.85 8.02
N LEU A 47 -4.23 -21.24 7.17
CA LEU A 47 -5.02 -22.46 7.39
C LEU A 47 -4.23 -23.67 6.90
N VAL A 48 -3.91 -24.61 7.81
CA VAL A 48 -3.28 -25.89 7.51
C VAL A 48 -4.30 -27.00 7.80
N ASN A 49 -4.74 -27.70 6.76
CA ASN A 49 -5.81 -28.71 6.83
C ASN A 49 -7.10 -28.18 7.48
N GLY A 50 -7.42 -26.91 7.25
CA GLY A 50 -8.61 -26.25 7.80
C GLY A 50 -8.46 -25.74 9.24
N SER A 51 -7.31 -25.98 9.89
CA SER A 51 -7.00 -25.41 11.21
C SER A 51 -6.07 -24.20 11.07
N PRO A 52 -6.35 -23.07 11.74
CA PRO A 52 -5.47 -21.91 11.70
C PRO A 52 -4.17 -22.17 12.47
N THR A 53 -3.06 -21.66 11.94
CA THR A 53 -1.81 -21.48 12.68
C THR A 53 -1.92 -20.33 13.67
N ASP A 54 -0.87 -20.13 14.46
CA ASP A 54 -0.69 -18.89 15.21
C ASP A 54 -0.74 -17.67 14.27
N GLU A 55 -1.27 -16.58 14.80
CA GLU A 55 -1.30 -15.30 14.10
C GLU A 55 0.09 -14.66 14.04
N PHE A 56 0.36 -13.99 12.93
CA PHE A 56 1.56 -13.16 12.75
C PHE A 56 1.16 -11.78 12.22
N PRO A 57 1.90 -10.72 12.58
CA PRO A 57 1.65 -9.38 12.07
C PRO A 57 1.99 -9.31 10.58
N LEU A 58 1.22 -8.51 9.84
CA LEU A 58 1.63 -8.09 8.50
C LEU A 58 2.67 -6.99 8.61
N GLU A 59 3.54 -6.89 7.59
CA GLU A 59 4.57 -5.84 7.52
C GLU A 59 4.36 -4.88 6.35
N ARG A 60 3.45 -5.24 5.44
CA ARG A 60 3.08 -4.47 4.26
C ARG A 60 1.71 -4.90 3.74
N GLY A 61 1.23 -4.15 2.77
CA GLY A 61 0.04 -4.46 2.00
C GLY A 61 -1.23 -3.80 2.53
N LEU A 62 -2.26 -3.84 1.70
CA LEU A 62 -3.59 -3.30 1.97
C LEU A 62 -4.59 -4.45 2.05
N ARG A 63 -5.55 -4.34 2.97
CA ARG A 63 -6.53 -5.42 3.18
C ARG A 63 -7.52 -5.47 2.02
N GLN A 64 -7.51 -6.55 1.25
CA GLN A 64 -8.49 -6.75 0.18
C GLN A 64 -9.90 -6.89 0.76
N GLY A 65 -10.88 -6.24 0.14
CA GLY A 65 -12.26 -6.17 0.64
C GLY A 65 -12.50 -5.06 1.66
N ASP A 66 -11.47 -4.32 2.08
CA ASP A 66 -11.63 -3.08 2.84
C ASP A 66 -12.03 -1.93 1.90
N SER A 67 -12.98 -1.10 2.33
CA SER A 67 -13.48 0.01 1.51
C SER A 67 -12.44 1.12 1.29
N LEU A 68 -11.43 1.25 2.16
CA LEU A 68 -10.37 2.25 2.02
C LEU A 68 -9.20 1.78 1.15
N SER A 69 -9.00 0.47 1.00
CA SER A 69 -7.88 -0.10 0.24
C SER A 69 -7.80 0.38 -1.21
N PRO A 70 -8.89 0.45 -1.99
CA PRO A 70 -8.84 0.96 -3.35
C PRO A 70 -8.35 2.41 -3.43
N PHE A 71 -8.78 3.26 -2.49
CA PHE A 71 -8.36 4.65 -2.45
C PHE A 71 -6.87 4.80 -2.10
N MET A 72 -6.41 4.07 -1.07
CA MET A 72 -4.98 4.06 -0.72
C MET A 72 -4.11 3.55 -1.87
N PHE A 73 -4.56 2.53 -2.62
CA PHE A 73 -3.85 2.03 -3.78
C PHE A 73 -3.73 3.07 -4.89
N LEU A 74 -4.77 3.89 -5.12
CA LEU A 74 -4.69 5.00 -6.08
C LEU A 74 -3.62 6.01 -5.70
N LEU A 75 -3.48 6.34 -4.40
CA LEU A 75 -2.42 7.25 -3.95
C LEU A 75 -1.02 6.67 -4.25
N VAL A 76 -0.82 5.38 -3.97
CA VAL A 76 0.44 4.67 -4.29
C VAL A 76 0.72 4.72 -5.79
N ALA A 77 -0.28 4.42 -6.62
CA ALA A 77 -0.13 4.41 -8.07
C ALA A 77 0.18 5.81 -8.63
N GLU A 78 -0.47 6.85 -8.11
CA GLU A 78 -0.23 8.24 -8.51
C GLU A 78 1.19 8.68 -8.11
N GLY A 79 1.62 8.37 -6.89
CA GLY A 79 2.99 8.64 -6.44
C GLY A 79 4.03 7.96 -7.34
N LEU A 80 3.77 6.73 -7.78
CA LEU A 80 4.66 6.01 -8.69
C LEU A 80 4.66 6.65 -10.08
N HIS A 81 3.50 7.05 -10.59
CA HIS A 81 3.37 7.72 -11.87
C HIS A 81 4.21 9.01 -11.92
N VAL A 82 4.08 9.87 -10.90
CA VAL A 82 4.85 11.12 -10.80
C VAL A 82 6.36 10.85 -10.74
N LEU A 83 6.80 9.83 -9.99
CA LEU A 83 8.21 9.44 -9.95
C LEU A 83 8.74 8.98 -11.31
N MET A 84 7.93 8.23 -12.07
CA MET A 84 8.29 7.78 -13.41
C MET A 84 8.39 8.94 -14.39
N GLU A 85 7.44 9.89 -14.36
CA GLU A 85 7.49 11.09 -15.20
C GLU A 85 8.75 11.91 -14.92
N ALA A 86 9.03 12.19 -13.63
CA ALA A 86 10.23 12.91 -13.24
C ALA A 86 11.51 12.20 -13.70
N MET A 87 11.57 10.87 -13.64
CA MET A 87 12.74 10.11 -14.10
C MET A 87 12.97 10.28 -15.61
N VAL A 88 11.90 10.24 -16.42
CA VAL A 88 11.97 10.43 -17.87
C VAL A 88 12.40 11.85 -18.23
N GLU A 89 11.85 12.86 -17.55
CA GLU A 89 12.21 14.27 -17.77
C GLU A 89 13.68 14.57 -17.46
N ASN A 90 14.24 13.91 -16.43
CA ASN A 90 15.63 14.09 -16.03
C ASN A 90 16.63 13.28 -16.86
N HIS A 91 16.20 12.58 -17.92
CA HIS A 91 17.05 11.77 -18.82
C HIS A 91 17.95 10.74 -18.10
N PHE A 92 17.48 10.17 -16.98
CA PHE A 92 18.12 9.01 -16.36
C PHE A 92 17.64 7.70 -16.99
#